data_AF-A0A268TKD2-F1
#
_entry.id   AF-A0A268TKD2-F1
#
_cell.length_a   1.000
_cell.length_b   1.000
_cell.length_c   1.000
_cell.angle_alpha   90.00
_cell.angle_beta   90.00
_cell.angle_gamma   90.00
#
_symmetry.space_group_name_H-M   'P 1'
#
loop_
_entity.id
_entity.type
_entity.pdbx_description
1 polymer ?
#
loop_
_entity_poly.entity_id
_entity_poly.type
_entity_poly.pdbx_seq_one_letter_code
_entity_poly.pdbx_strand_id
1 'polypeptide(L)'
;MPPLCPLCQQDHCEIEQTIHKNDLIKLYERAFKIDVGPLIASDVCYWHCKDCDLRFFTDKNGEMPTGDDDFYNALNKLPWYYMDEKNEYHQAKNFIKPQDRVLEVGCGKGAFAKFLSTPDYVGLEFSTDAKKLAQSRGIQIENISIQEYSQSHQGSFDVVCSFQVLEHVKDPRGFLSGKREALRGGGI
;
A
#
# COMPACT_ATOMS: atom_id res chain seq x y z
N MET A 1 -10.80 -23.73 -10.08
CA MET A 1 -11.78 -22.66 -10.38
C MET A 1 -11.03 -21.34 -10.34
N PRO A 2 -11.31 -20.40 -11.24
CA PRO A 2 -10.69 -19.08 -11.20
C PRO A 2 -11.03 -18.36 -9.89
N PRO A 3 -10.11 -17.55 -9.33
CA PRO A 3 -10.38 -16.76 -8.14
C PRO A 3 -11.35 -15.62 -8.46
N LEU A 4 -12.09 -15.16 -7.45
CA LEU A 4 -12.85 -13.91 -7.55
C LEU A 4 -11.89 -12.73 -7.68
N CYS A 5 -12.22 -11.77 -8.54
CA CYS A 5 -11.46 -10.53 -8.65
C CYS A 5 -11.48 -9.79 -7.30
N PRO A 6 -10.31 -9.41 -6.72
CA PRO A 6 -10.27 -8.77 -5.41
C PRO A 6 -10.93 -7.38 -5.39
N LEU A 7 -11.09 -6.74 -6.55
CA LEU A 7 -11.73 -5.44 -6.67
C LEU A 7 -13.21 -5.50 -7.03
N CYS A 8 -13.61 -6.19 -8.10
CA CYS A 8 -15.02 -6.21 -8.56
C CYS A 8 -15.82 -7.43 -8.08
N GLN A 9 -15.16 -8.46 -7.55
CA GLN A 9 -15.76 -9.72 -7.05
C GLN A 9 -16.49 -10.55 -8.11
N GLN A 10 -16.21 -10.32 -9.39
CA GLN A 10 -16.63 -11.19 -10.48
C GLN A 10 -15.64 -12.36 -10.66
N ASP A 11 -16.11 -13.46 -11.26
CA ASP A 11 -15.33 -14.69 -11.48
C ASP A 11 -14.79 -14.84 -12.91
N HIS A 12 -14.99 -13.84 -13.78
CA HIS A 12 -14.41 -13.80 -15.13
C HIS A 12 -12.92 -13.41 -15.10
N CYS A 13 -12.11 -14.23 -14.44
CA CYS A 13 -10.66 -14.07 -14.33
C CYS A 13 -9.93 -15.14 -15.16
N GLU A 14 -9.03 -14.68 -16.02
CA GLU A 14 -8.19 -15.55 -16.86
C GLU A 14 -6.73 -15.46 -16.45
N ILE A 15 -5.98 -16.55 -16.53
CA ILE A 15 -4.52 -16.53 -16.34
C ILE A 15 -3.88 -15.94 -17.61
N GLU A 16 -3.16 -14.83 -17.47
CA GLU A 16 -2.31 -14.29 -18.54
C GLU A 16 -0.92 -14.92 -18.52
N GLN A 17 -0.37 -15.21 -17.33
CA GLN A 17 0.96 -15.78 -17.18
C GLN A 17 1.08 -16.62 -15.91
N THR A 18 1.92 -17.66 -15.95
CA THR A 18 2.41 -18.36 -14.75
C THR A 18 3.90 -18.11 -14.58
N ILE A 19 4.31 -17.77 -13.37
CA ILE A 19 5.70 -17.50 -13.01
C ILE A 19 6.17 -18.60 -12.05
N HIS A 20 7.26 -19.28 -12.40
CA HIS A 20 7.80 -20.34 -11.55
C HIS A 20 8.42 -19.79 -10.28
N LYS A 21 8.07 -20.39 -9.13
CA LYS A 21 8.59 -19.99 -7.82
C LYS A 21 10.12 -19.96 -7.80
N ASN A 22 10.76 -20.99 -8.35
CA ASN A 22 12.22 -21.13 -8.34
C ASN A 22 12.91 -20.03 -9.15
N ASP A 23 12.26 -19.50 -10.19
CA ASP A 23 12.82 -18.42 -10.98
C ASP A 23 12.73 -17.09 -10.22
N LEU A 24 11.62 -16.84 -9.53
CA LEU A 24 11.47 -15.67 -8.64
C LEU A 24 12.53 -15.67 -7.53
N ILE A 25 12.72 -16.81 -6.84
CA ILE A 25 13.73 -16.95 -5.79
C ILE A 25 15.13 -16.63 -6.35
N LYS A 26 15.50 -17.24 -7.48
CA LYS A 26 16.81 -17.00 -8.10
C LYS A 26 16.99 -15.56 -8.55
N LEU A 27 15.95 -14.92 -9.07
CA LEU A 27 15.99 -13.53 -9.52
C LEU A 27 16.23 -12.58 -8.34
N TYR A 28 15.48 -12.74 -7.23
CA TYR A 28 15.66 -11.92 -6.04
C TYR A 28 17.02 -12.14 -5.38
N GLU A 29 17.48 -13.39 -5.27
CA GLU A 29 18.80 -13.71 -4.71
C GLU A 29 19.92 -13.12 -5.57
N ARG A 30 19.78 -13.18 -6.90
CA ARG A 30 20.78 -12.63 -7.83
C ARG A 30 20.80 -11.10 -7.80
N ALA A 31 19.63 -10.47 -7.87
CA ALA A 31 19.52 -9.01 -8.02
C ALA A 31 19.70 -8.25 -6.70
N PHE A 32 19.19 -8.80 -5.59
CA PHE A 32 19.07 -8.08 -4.32
C PHE A 32 19.73 -8.78 -3.14
N LYS A 33 20.17 -10.05 -3.28
CA LYS A 33 20.67 -10.87 -2.15
C LYS A 33 19.61 -11.08 -1.08
N ILE A 34 18.37 -11.29 -1.52
CA ILE A 34 17.19 -11.49 -0.69
C ILE A 34 16.58 -12.84 -1.04
N ASP A 35 16.34 -13.68 -0.02
CA ASP A 35 15.58 -14.92 -0.17
C ASP A 35 14.09 -14.66 0.05
N VAL A 36 13.31 -14.81 -1.02
CA VAL A 36 11.84 -14.69 -1.01
C VAL A 36 11.13 -16.05 -0.94
N GLY A 37 11.89 -17.15 -0.84
CA GLY A 37 11.36 -18.51 -0.80
C GLY A 37 10.30 -18.76 0.28
N PRO A 38 10.43 -18.19 1.50
CA PRO A 38 9.41 -18.29 2.54
C PRO A 38 8.07 -17.61 2.20
N LEU A 39 8.09 -16.56 1.37
CA LEU A 39 6.90 -15.75 1.02
C LEU A 39 6.07 -16.37 -0.10
N ILE A 40 6.72 -17.17 -0.95
CA ILE A 40 6.13 -17.70 -2.18
C ILE A 40 5.83 -19.17 -1.96
N ALA A 41 4.57 -19.55 -1.71
CA ALA A 41 4.22 -20.94 -1.43
C ALA A 41 4.34 -21.85 -2.66
N SER A 42 4.02 -21.35 -3.85
CA SER A 42 4.03 -22.08 -5.11
C SER A 42 4.33 -21.17 -6.30
N ASP A 43 4.26 -21.70 -7.51
CA ASP A 43 4.18 -20.88 -8.72
C ASP A 43 3.07 -19.83 -8.59
N VAL A 44 3.34 -18.65 -9.15
CA VAL A 44 2.49 -17.47 -9.05
C VAL A 44 1.75 -17.31 -10.36
N CYS A 45 0.43 -17.24 -10.28
CA CYS A 45 -0.47 -16.98 -11.40
C CYS A 45 -0.74 -15.48 -11.49
N TYR A 46 -0.55 -14.92 -12.69
CA TYR A 46 -0.93 -13.57 -13.04
C TYR A 46 -2.28 -13.60 -13.76
N TRP A 47 -3.29 -13.00 -13.13
CA TRP A 47 -4.68 -13.03 -13.56
C TRP A 47 -5.10 -11.70 -14.17
N HIS A 48 -6.05 -11.75 -15.11
CA HIS A 48 -6.75 -10.61 -15.68
C HIS A 48 -8.26 -10.76 -15.50
N CYS A 49 -8.89 -9.83 -14.79
CA CYS A 49 -10.34 -9.75 -14.69
C CYS A 49 -10.92 -9.06 -15.92
N LYS A 50 -11.82 -9.74 -16.63
CA LYS A 50 -12.44 -9.21 -17.86
C LYS A 50 -13.53 -8.17 -17.61
N ASP A 51 -14.06 -8.06 -16.39
CA ASP A 51 -15.13 -7.11 -16.07
C ASP A 51 -14.61 -5.73 -15.67
N CYS A 52 -13.51 -5.65 -14.91
CA CYS A 52 -12.95 -4.38 -14.42
C CYS A 52 -11.52 -4.10 -14.88
N ASP A 53 -10.94 -4.97 -15.72
CA ASP A 53 -9.59 -4.87 -16.27
C ASP A 53 -8.44 -4.94 -15.23
N LEU A 54 -8.75 -5.21 -13.95
CA LEU A 54 -7.72 -5.40 -12.93
C LEU A 54 -6.88 -6.64 -13.24
N ARG A 55 -5.56 -6.49 -13.09
CA ARG A 55 -4.61 -7.59 -13.08
C ARG A 55 -4.02 -7.78 -11.68
N PHE A 56 -3.87 -9.03 -11.26
CA PHE A 56 -3.46 -9.36 -9.90
C PHE A 56 -2.76 -10.72 -9.84
N PHE A 57 -2.04 -10.97 -8.75
CA PHE A 57 -1.28 -12.20 -8.55
C PHE A 57 -1.93 -13.08 -7.48
N THR A 58 -1.88 -14.39 -7.67
CA THR A 58 -2.16 -15.38 -6.62
C THR A 58 -1.17 -16.53 -6.69
N ASP A 59 -1.02 -17.26 -5.60
CA ASP A 59 -0.46 -18.60 -5.61
C ASP A 59 -1.48 -19.60 -6.21
N LYS A 60 -1.12 -20.88 -6.27
CA LYS A 60 -1.98 -21.95 -6.79
C LYS A 60 -3.24 -22.21 -5.93
N ASN A 61 -3.25 -21.75 -4.69
CA ASN A 61 -4.35 -21.90 -3.75
C ASN A 61 -5.31 -20.71 -3.79
N GLY A 62 -5.00 -19.67 -4.57
CA GLY A 62 -5.79 -18.45 -4.68
C GLY A 62 -5.41 -17.38 -3.65
N GLU A 63 -4.32 -17.56 -2.91
CA GLU A 63 -3.84 -16.58 -1.94
C GLU A 63 -2.88 -15.59 -2.61
N MET A 64 -3.00 -14.30 -2.27
CA MET A 64 -2.11 -13.28 -2.78
C MET A 64 -0.80 -13.26 -1.98
N PRO A 65 0.37 -13.52 -2.60
CA PRO A 65 1.63 -13.44 -1.88
C PRO A 65 1.93 -11.98 -1.54
N THR A 66 2.13 -11.69 -0.25
CA THR A 66 2.51 -10.35 0.25
C THR A 66 3.88 -10.41 0.92
N GLY A 67 4.60 -9.29 0.91
CA GLY A 67 5.82 -9.16 1.70
C GLY A 67 5.54 -9.15 3.21
N ASP A 68 6.45 -9.71 3.99
CA ASP A 68 6.46 -9.61 5.45
C ASP A 68 7.47 -8.54 5.93
N ASP A 69 7.59 -8.38 7.24
CA ASP A 69 8.49 -7.41 7.85
C ASP A 69 9.96 -7.67 7.47
N ASP A 70 10.39 -8.93 7.40
CA ASP A 70 11.77 -9.29 7.05
C ASP A 70 12.11 -8.92 5.61
N PHE A 71 11.18 -9.17 4.69
CA PHE A 71 11.29 -8.78 3.29
C PHE A 71 11.43 -7.26 3.13
N TYR A 72 10.53 -6.50 3.75
CA TYR A 72 10.59 -5.04 3.68
C TYR A 72 11.83 -4.48 4.36
N ASN A 73 12.26 -5.05 5.49
CA ASN A 73 13.51 -4.67 6.16
C ASN A 73 14.75 -4.94 5.30
N ALA A 74 14.75 -6.00 4.50
CA ALA A 74 15.82 -6.26 3.55
C ALA A 74 15.83 -5.23 2.41
N LEU A 75 14.67 -4.89 1.86
CA LEU A 75 14.54 -3.86 0.82
C LEU A 75 14.92 -2.45 1.31
N ASN A 76 14.61 -2.11 2.57
CA ASN A 76 14.96 -0.82 3.19
C ASN A 76 16.45 -0.51 3.18
N LYS A 77 17.31 -1.53 3.06
CA LYS A 77 18.77 -1.37 2.98
C LYS A 77 19.22 -0.91 1.58
N LEU A 78 18.35 -0.99 0.57
CA LEU A 78 18.65 -0.56 -0.78
C LEU A 78 18.56 0.98 -0.86
N PRO A 79 19.57 1.67 -1.43
CA PRO A 79 19.63 3.14 -1.41
C PRO A 79 18.41 3.85 -2.03
N TRP A 80 17.71 3.18 -2.94
CA TRP A 80 16.59 3.73 -3.71
C TRP A 80 15.20 3.36 -3.14
N TYR A 81 15.13 2.52 -2.11
CA TYR A 81 13.83 1.99 -1.64
C TYR A 81 13.01 3.03 -0.87
N TYR A 82 13.62 3.73 0.08
CA TYR A 82 12.98 4.85 0.78
C TYR A 82 13.58 6.18 0.37
N MET A 83 12.92 6.84 -0.56
CA MET A 83 13.22 8.22 -0.92
C MET A 83 12.41 9.19 -0.04
N ASP A 84 13.10 10.19 0.54
CA ASP A 84 12.45 11.26 1.33
C ASP A 84 11.64 12.21 0.45
N GLU A 85 11.93 12.23 -0.85
CA GLU A 85 11.29 13.08 -1.83
C GLU A 85 10.88 12.22 -3.02
N LYS A 86 9.61 12.32 -3.39
CA LYS A 86 9.05 11.65 -4.56
C LYS A 86 8.34 12.69 -5.44
N ASN A 87 8.38 12.52 -6.76
CA ASN A 87 7.80 13.49 -7.68
C ASN A 87 6.28 13.66 -7.47
N GLU A 88 5.60 12.58 -7.09
CA GLU A 88 4.18 12.59 -6.74
C GLU A 88 3.86 13.50 -5.54
N TYR A 89 4.78 13.74 -4.62
CA TYR A 89 4.55 14.66 -3.49
C TYR A 89 4.39 16.10 -3.97
N HIS A 90 5.20 16.53 -4.94
CA HIS A 90 5.10 17.87 -5.53
C HIS A 90 3.82 18.08 -6.31
N GLN A 91 3.24 17.02 -6.88
CA GLN A 91 1.95 17.08 -7.54
C GLN A 91 0.81 17.06 -6.51
N ALA A 92 0.83 16.10 -5.59
CA ALA A 92 -0.22 15.88 -4.60
C ALA A 92 -0.42 17.09 -3.68
N LYS A 93 0.66 17.76 -3.25
CA LYS A 93 0.56 18.94 -2.37
C LYS A 93 -0.29 20.07 -2.98
N ASN A 94 -0.40 20.16 -4.30
CA ASN A 94 -1.17 21.22 -4.96
C ASN A 94 -2.69 21.01 -4.84
N PHE A 95 -3.13 19.82 -4.41
CA PHE A 95 -4.53 19.51 -4.11
C PHE A 95 -4.89 19.78 -2.64
N ILE A 96 -3.91 20.12 -1.80
CA ILE A 96 -4.06 20.25 -0.35
C ILE A 96 -3.92 21.72 0.04
N LYS A 97 -4.89 22.23 0.80
CA LYS A 97 -4.94 23.61 1.28
C LYS A 97 -4.44 23.69 2.73
N PRO A 98 -4.04 24.89 3.20
CA PRO A 98 -3.57 25.08 4.58
C PRO A 98 -4.55 24.66 5.68
N GLN A 99 -5.85 24.69 5.41
CA GLN A 99 -6.90 24.30 6.34
C GLN A 99 -7.33 22.83 6.24
N ASP A 100 -6.82 22.10 5.24
CA ASP A 100 -7.24 20.72 5.01
C ASP A 100 -6.65 19.81 6.08
N ARG A 101 -7.46 18.85 6.53
CA ARG A 101 -7.05 17.73 7.37
C ARG A 101 -6.72 16.53 6.51
N VAL A 102 -5.48 16.04 6.60
CA VAL A 102 -4.92 15.05 5.68
C VAL A 102 -4.70 13.71 6.38
N LEU A 103 -5.19 12.63 5.77
CA LEU A 103 -4.87 11.25 6.13
C LEU A 103 -3.98 10.62 5.06
N GLU A 104 -2.80 10.15 5.43
CA GLU A 104 -1.94 9.36 4.54
C GLU A 104 -1.90 7.90 5.00
N VAL A 105 -2.37 6.99 4.15
CA VAL A 105 -2.35 5.54 4.43
C VAL A 105 -1.11 4.90 3.83
N GLY A 106 -0.33 4.19 4.66
CA GLY A 106 1.00 3.67 4.33
C GLY A 106 2.04 4.79 4.27
N CYS A 107 2.05 5.66 5.29
CA CYS A 107 2.85 6.89 5.28
C CYS A 107 4.35 6.68 5.53
N GLY A 108 4.78 5.46 5.87
CA GLY A 108 6.14 5.18 6.31
C GLY A 108 6.54 6.15 7.43
N LYS A 109 7.62 6.91 7.22
CA LYS A 109 8.14 7.89 8.20
C LYS A 109 7.49 9.29 8.10
N GLY A 110 6.37 9.43 7.39
CA GLY A 110 5.66 10.69 7.21
C GLY A 110 6.42 11.73 6.39
N ALA A 111 7.18 11.30 5.36
CA ALA A 111 8.00 12.22 4.58
C ALA A 111 7.15 13.28 3.84
N PHE A 112 5.97 12.91 3.37
CA PHE A 112 5.05 13.79 2.66
C PHE A 112 4.57 14.96 3.51
N ALA A 113 4.42 14.79 4.83
CA ALA A 113 3.98 15.84 5.75
C ALA A 113 4.83 17.12 5.64
N LYS A 114 6.12 16.99 5.31
CA LYS A 114 7.04 18.15 5.13
C LYS A 114 6.72 19.02 3.92
N PHE A 115 5.99 18.48 2.95
CA PHE A 115 5.60 19.18 1.72
C PHE A 115 4.27 19.92 1.87
N LEU A 116 3.56 19.69 2.98
CA LEU A 116 2.25 20.25 3.23
C LEU A 116 2.34 21.60 3.93
N SER A 117 1.41 22.50 3.58
CA SER A 117 1.23 23.78 4.29
C SER A 117 0.34 23.66 5.52
N THR A 118 -0.38 22.54 5.67
CA THR A 118 -1.26 22.26 6.82
C THR A 118 -0.47 21.50 7.90
N PRO A 119 -0.66 21.83 9.19
CA PRO A 119 -0.14 21.03 10.28
C PRO A 119 -1.04 19.82 10.62
N ASP A 120 -2.27 19.77 10.08
CA ASP A 120 -3.26 18.73 10.40
C ASP A 120 -3.08 17.52 9.50
N TYR A 121 -2.14 16.66 9.91
CA TYR A 121 -1.73 15.47 9.20
C TYR A 121 -1.72 14.27 10.15
N VAL A 122 -2.33 13.18 9.69
CA VAL A 122 -2.27 11.88 10.36
C VAL A 122 -1.77 10.83 9.36
N GLY A 123 -0.78 10.06 9.79
CA GLY A 123 -0.27 8.91 9.03
C GLY A 123 -0.75 7.58 9.60
N LEU A 124 -1.09 6.62 8.74
CA LEU A 124 -1.30 5.22 9.11
C LEU A 124 -0.15 4.37 8.58
N GLU A 125 0.51 3.62 9.46
CA GLU A 125 1.67 2.79 9.10
C GLU A 125 1.83 1.64 10.10
N PHE A 126 2.06 0.41 9.65
CA PHE A 126 2.26 -0.74 10.56
C PHE A 126 3.69 -0.79 11.13
N SER A 127 4.68 -0.25 10.42
CA SER A 127 6.08 -0.23 10.88
C SER A 127 6.26 0.59 12.16
N THR A 128 6.61 -0.08 13.25
CA THR A 128 6.86 0.57 14.55
C THR A 128 8.10 1.46 14.53
N ASP A 129 9.11 1.13 13.73
CA ASP A 129 10.33 1.93 13.60
C ASP A 129 10.10 3.22 12.81
N ALA A 130 9.28 3.16 11.75
CA ALA A 130 8.89 4.34 10.98
C ALA A 130 8.13 5.35 11.87
N LYS A 131 7.25 4.85 12.75
CA LYS A 131 6.55 5.65 13.76
C LYS A 131 7.51 6.35 14.72
N LYS A 132 8.47 5.65 15.32
CA LYS A 132 9.44 6.26 16.25
C LYS A 132 10.18 7.43 15.59
N LEU A 133 10.61 7.23 14.34
CA LEU A 133 11.28 8.26 13.56
C LEU A 133 10.36 9.46 13.27
N ALA A 134 9.10 9.21 12.90
CA ALA A 134 8.13 10.27 12.64
C ALA A 134 7.75 11.06 13.91
N GLN A 135 7.56 10.38 15.04
CA GLN A 135 7.26 11.00 16.33
C GLN A 135 8.38 11.94 16.78
N SER A 136 9.65 11.57 16.58
CA SER A 136 10.79 12.49 16.85
C SER A 136 10.77 13.77 16.00
N ARG A 137 9.96 13.81 14.94
CA ARG A 137 9.75 14.96 14.06
C ARG A 137 8.41 15.65 14.30
N GLY A 138 7.68 15.25 15.35
CA GLY A 138 6.36 15.80 15.68
C GLY A 138 5.21 15.33 14.79
N ILE A 139 5.39 14.24 14.03
CA ILE A 139 4.37 13.71 13.12
C ILE A 139 3.57 12.61 13.83
N GLN A 140 2.24 12.73 13.80
CA GLN A 140 1.33 11.71 14.33
C GLN A 140 1.23 10.52 13.37
N ILE A 141 1.58 9.33 13.87
CA ILE A 141 1.42 8.06 13.16
C ILE A 141 0.72 7.03 14.04
N GLU A 142 -0.27 6.34 13.46
CA GLU A 142 -1.04 5.28 14.08
C GLU A 142 -0.76 3.92 13.41
N ASN A 143 -0.60 2.88 14.23
CA ASN A 143 -0.34 1.51 13.76
C ASN A 143 -1.66 0.75 13.61
N ILE A 144 -2.46 1.16 12.63
CA ILE A 144 -3.83 0.68 12.43
C ILE A 144 -4.14 0.65 10.93
N SER A 145 -4.98 -0.30 10.51
CA SER A 145 -5.45 -0.36 9.13
C SER A 145 -6.43 0.77 8.82
N ILE A 146 -6.53 1.18 7.56
CA ILE A 146 -7.55 2.17 7.17
C ILE A 146 -8.98 1.65 7.38
N GLN A 147 -9.20 0.35 7.22
CA GLN A 147 -10.50 -0.31 7.42
C GLN A 147 -10.97 -0.26 8.88
N GLU A 148 -10.03 -0.27 9.83
CA GLU A 148 -10.35 -0.12 11.25
C GLU A 148 -10.41 1.36 11.65
N TYR A 149 -9.46 2.16 11.17
CA TYR A 149 -9.39 3.58 11.48
C TYR A 149 -10.63 4.37 11.03
N SER A 150 -11.17 4.04 9.84
CA SER A 150 -12.35 4.71 9.29
C SER A 150 -13.60 4.54 10.16
N GLN A 151 -13.69 3.48 10.96
CA GLN A 151 -14.88 3.18 11.76
C GLN A 151 -15.17 4.27 12.80
N SER A 152 -14.11 4.87 13.37
CA SER A 152 -14.19 5.95 14.36
C SER A 152 -13.92 7.35 13.79
N HIS A 153 -13.51 7.46 12.52
CA HIS A 153 -13.12 8.72 11.87
C HIS A 153 -13.86 8.97 10.56
N GLN A 154 -15.14 8.59 10.48
CA GLN A 154 -15.95 8.76 9.28
C GLN A 154 -16.07 10.24 8.90
N GLY A 155 -15.86 10.56 7.63
CA GLY A 155 -15.98 11.91 7.08
C GLY A 155 -15.12 12.97 7.78
N SER A 156 -14.01 12.55 8.38
CA SER A 156 -13.18 13.40 9.25
C SER A 156 -12.01 14.08 8.55
N PHE A 157 -11.74 13.72 7.29
CA PHE A 157 -10.60 14.20 6.52
C PHE A 157 -11.03 14.89 5.22
N ASP A 158 -10.36 15.99 4.88
CA ASP A 158 -10.52 16.71 3.62
C ASP A 158 -9.84 15.97 2.47
N VAL A 159 -8.69 15.34 2.75
CA VAL A 159 -7.87 14.63 1.78
C VAL A 159 -7.41 13.29 2.37
N VAL A 160 -7.61 12.19 1.62
CA VAL A 160 -7.14 10.85 2.00
C VAL A 160 -6.25 10.26 0.91
N CYS A 161 -4.94 10.32 1.12
CA CYS A 161 -3.94 9.89 0.14
C CYS A 161 -3.21 8.61 0.56
N SER A 162 -2.46 8.03 -0.38
CA SER A 162 -1.58 6.89 -0.19
C SER A 162 -0.63 6.84 -1.38
N PHE A 163 0.66 6.58 -1.16
CA PHE A 163 1.67 6.59 -2.23
C PHE A 163 2.41 5.26 -2.30
N GLN A 164 2.24 4.52 -3.39
CA GLN A 164 2.88 3.21 -3.61
C GLN A 164 2.54 2.18 -2.51
N VAL A 165 1.24 1.99 -2.28
CA VAL A 165 0.70 1.15 -1.19
C VAL A 165 -0.38 0.22 -1.72
N LEU A 166 -1.32 0.73 -2.50
CA LEU A 166 -2.50 0.00 -2.97
C LEU A 166 -2.14 -1.30 -3.70
N GLU A 167 -1.05 -1.30 -4.47
CA GLU A 167 -0.52 -2.45 -5.21
C GLU A 167 -0.03 -3.60 -4.31
N HIS A 168 0.20 -3.33 -3.02
CA HIS A 168 0.70 -4.30 -2.05
C HIS A 168 -0.41 -4.79 -1.09
N VAL A 169 -1.62 -4.24 -1.18
CA VAL A 169 -2.71 -4.55 -0.25
C VAL A 169 -3.47 -5.79 -0.72
N LYS A 170 -3.64 -6.76 0.19
CA LYS A 170 -4.39 -8.01 -0.07
C LYS A 170 -5.87 -7.77 -0.40
N ASP A 171 -6.50 -6.81 0.28
CA ASP A 171 -7.90 -6.41 0.05
C ASP A 171 -7.98 -4.95 -0.46
N PRO A 172 -7.76 -4.71 -1.77
CA PRO A 172 -7.80 -3.38 -2.35
C PRO A 172 -9.21 -2.76 -2.28
N ARG A 173 -10.27 -3.57 -2.31
CA ARG A 173 -11.65 -3.08 -2.18
C ARG A 173 -11.90 -2.51 -0.79
N GLY A 174 -11.55 -3.25 0.26
CA GLY A 174 -11.69 -2.79 1.64
C GLY A 174 -10.82 -1.56 1.91
N PHE A 175 -9.59 -1.54 1.39
CA PHE A 175 -8.71 -0.37 1.48
C PHE A 175 -9.32 0.90 0.89
N LEU A 176 -9.82 0.82 -0.36
CA LEU A 176 -10.48 1.95 -1.02
C LEU A 176 -11.77 2.36 -0.31
N SER A 177 -12.52 1.39 0.22
CA SER A 177 -13.76 1.66 0.97
C SER A 177 -13.48 2.39 2.27
N GLY A 178 -12.49 1.96 3.05
CA GLY A 178 -12.08 2.63 4.28
C GLY A 178 -11.57 4.04 4.03
N LYS A 179 -10.79 4.26 2.96
CA LYS A 179 -10.38 5.62 2.55
C LYS A 179 -11.58 6.51 2.26
N ARG A 180 -12.55 6.01 1.49
CA ARG A 180 -13.78 6.73 1.17
C ARG A 180 -14.63 7.04 2.41
N GLU A 181 -14.69 6.13 3.37
CA GLU A 181 -15.41 6.34 4.64
C GLU A 181 -14.77 7.43 5.50
N ALA A 182 -13.43 7.46 5.58
CA ALA A 182 -12.71 8.51 6.31
C ALA A 182 -12.82 9.89 5.62
N LEU A 183 -13.03 9.89 4.30
CA LEU A 183 -13.13 11.09 3.48
C LEU A 183 -14.47 11.80 3.66
N ARG A 184 -14.44 13.11 3.92
CA ARG A 184 -15.67 13.91 3.98
C ARG A 184 -16.32 14.09 2.60
N GLY A 185 -17.59 14.49 2.60
CA GLY A 185 -18.28 14.88 1.37
C GLY A 185 -17.53 16.00 0.63
N GLY A 186 -17.22 15.76 -0.64
CA GLY A 186 -16.46 16.68 -1.50
C GLY A 186 -14.96 16.79 -1.18
N GLY A 187 -14.42 15.87 -0.38
CA GLY A 187 -12.98 15.69 -0.22
C GLY A 187 -12.34 14.97 -1.42
N ILE A 188 -11.01 14.84 -1.39
CA ILE A 188 -10.19 14.17 -2.42
C ILE A 188 -9.59 12.86 -1.89
#